data_AF-A0A662JXL3-F1
#
_entry.id   AF-A0A662JXL3-F1
#
_cell.length_a   1.000
_cell.length_b   1.000
_cell.length_c   1.000
_cell.angle_alpha   90.00
_cell.angle_beta   90.00
_cell.angle_gamma   90.00
#
_symmetry.space_group_name_H-M   'P 1'
#
loop_
_entity.id
_entity.type
_entity.pdbx_description
1 polymer ?
#
loop_
_entity_poly.entity_id
_entity_poly.type
_entity_poly.pdbx_seq_one_letter_code
_entity_poly.pdbx_strand_id
1 'polypeptide(L)'
;MEKSVKNNGRKLCFLASHTGVCEILHALYVHGEMLTSKLQRKLPLSPETFYKARKVLEDNNLIELVSSKSRKTKPYRLTEKGKVVAREIDHLTRFIRER
;
A
#
# COMPACT_ATOMS: atom_id res chain seq x y z
N MET A 1 -14.44 -7.71 27.93
CA MET A 1 -14.70 -6.91 26.70
C MET A 1 -13.51 -7.14 25.74
N GLU A 2 -13.43 -8.32 25.12
CA GLU A 2 -12.22 -8.80 24.42
C GLU A 2 -12.54 -9.39 23.03
N LYS A 3 -13.21 -8.64 22.15
CA LYS A 3 -13.55 -9.15 20.80
C LYS A 3 -13.02 -8.33 19.62
N SER A 4 -12.29 -7.24 19.85
CA SER A 4 -11.90 -6.34 18.75
C SER A 4 -10.46 -6.48 18.21
N VAL A 5 -9.53 -7.10 18.94
CA VAL A 5 -8.11 -7.12 18.53
C VAL A 5 -7.78 -8.28 17.57
N LYS A 6 -8.47 -9.43 17.69
CA LYS A 6 -8.13 -10.65 16.91
C LYS A 6 -8.40 -10.54 15.40
N ASN A 7 -9.22 -9.59 14.95
CA ASN A 7 -9.66 -9.54 13.55
C ASN A 7 -8.76 -8.69 12.63
N ASN A 8 -7.99 -7.74 13.19
CA ASN A 8 -7.10 -6.88 12.40
C ASN A 8 -5.76 -7.56 12.08
N GLY A 9 -5.20 -8.35 13.00
CA GLY A 9 -3.93 -9.07 12.78
C GLY A 9 -4.00 -10.10 11.64
N ARG A 10 -5.12 -10.83 11.52
CA ARG A 10 -5.32 -11.80 10.42
C ARG A 10 -5.37 -11.12 9.04
N LYS A 11 -5.96 -9.92 8.95
CA LYS A 11 -6.06 -9.15 7.69
C LYS A 11 -4.71 -8.56 7.27
N LEU A 12 -3.90 -8.10 8.22
CA LEU A 12 -2.52 -7.66 7.97
C LEU A 12 -1.64 -8.83 7.50
N CYS A 13 -1.80 -10.02 8.08
CA CYS A 13 -1.03 -11.21 7.73
C CYS A 13 -1.24 -11.64 6.25
N PHE A 14 -2.48 -11.55 5.75
CA PHE A 14 -2.79 -11.83 4.33
C PHE A 14 -2.16 -10.82 3.35
N LEU A 15 -2.08 -9.54 3.74
CA LEU A 15 -1.45 -8.52 2.89
C LEU A 15 0.08 -8.68 2.87
N ALA A 16 0.68 -8.98 4.03
CA ALA A 16 2.11 -9.22 4.16
C ALA A 16 2.59 -10.50 3.45
N SER A 17 1.70 -11.47 3.19
CA SER A 17 2.05 -12.69 2.46
C SER A 17 2.20 -12.49 0.95
N HIS A 18 1.83 -11.32 0.42
CA HIS A 18 1.95 -10.99 -1.00
C HIS A 18 3.14 -10.06 -1.24
N THR A 19 4.14 -10.56 -1.97
CA THR A 19 5.34 -9.79 -2.33
C THR A 19 4.97 -8.46 -3.01
N GLY A 20 5.55 -7.35 -2.56
CA GLY A 20 5.37 -6.03 -3.17
C GLY A 20 4.20 -5.20 -2.61
N VAL A 21 3.30 -5.80 -1.81
CA VAL A 21 2.14 -5.10 -1.25
C VAL A 21 2.56 -4.07 -0.20
N CYS A 22 3.43 -4.47 0.73
CA CYS A 22 3.94 -3.58 1.78
C CYS A 22 4.76 -2.43 1.20
N GLU A 23 5.56 -2.71 0.17
CA GLU A 23 6.41 -1.74 -0.52
C GLU A 23 5.57 -0.66 -1.21
N ILE A 24 4.49 -1.05 -1.90
CA ILE A 24 3.57 -0.09 -2.52
C ILE A 24 2.86 0.76 -1.47
N LEU A 25 2.33 0.14 -0.40
CA LEU A 25 1.63 0.86 0.67
C LEU A 25 2.55 1.86 1.37
N HIS A 26 3.78 1.44 1.71
CA HIS A 26 4.75 2.30 2.35
C HIS A 26 5.19 3.45 1.44
N ALA A 27 5.46 3.19 0.16
CA ALA A 27 5.84 4.24 -0.79
C ALA A 27 4.74 5.30 -0.96
N LEU A 28 3.48 4.89 -1.07
CA LEU A 28 2.34 5.83 -1.17
C LEU A 28 2.08 6.55 0.16
N TYR A 29 2.40 5.94 1.31
CA TYR A 29 2.30 6.61 2.61
C TYR A 29 3.33 7.72 2.76
N VAL A 30 4.58 7.45 2.39
CA VAL A 30 5.70 8.40 2.50
C VAL A 30 5.62 9.51 1.45
N HIS A 31 5.18 9.19 0.23
CA HIS A 31 5.23 10.13 -0.90
C HIS A 31 3.86 10.67 -1.35
N GLY A 32 2.76 10.19 -0.77
CA GLY A 32 1.41 10.57 -1.16
C GLY A 32 1.04 10.04 -2.55
N GLU A 33 0.54 10.93 -3.41
CA GLU A 33 0.03 10.54 -4.73
C GLU A 33 1.17 10.27 -5.73
N MET A 34 1.11 9.15 -6.44
CA MET A 34 2.14 8.76 -7.40
C MET A 34 1.56 8.16 -8.69
N LEU A 35 2.12 8.54 -9.83
CA LEU A 35 1.87 7.86 -11.10
C LEU A 35 2.40 6.42 -11.06
N THR A 36 1.71 5.50 -11.73
CA THR A 36 2.10 4.09 -11.85
C THR A 36 3.55 3.91 -12.28
N SER A 37 3.98 4.64 -13.31
CA SER A 37 5.35 4.57 -13.83
C SER A 37 6.40 5.04 -12.82
N LYS A 38 6.08 6.07 -12.03
CA LYS A 38 6.97 6.58 -10.98
C LYS A 38 7.03 5.63 -9.80
N LEU A 39 5.90 5.04 -9.42
CA LEU A 39 5.79 4.07 -8.34
C LEU A 39 6.58 2.80 -8.69
N GLN A 40 6.37 2.24 -9.89
CA GLN A 40 7.11 1.06 -10.36
C GLN A 40 8.63 1.28 -10.39
N ARG A 41 9.11 2.45 -10.83
CA ARG A 41 10.55 2.76 -10.87
C ARG A 41 11.19 2.91 -9.49
N LYS A 42 10.42 3.27 -8.46
CA LYS A 42 10.94 3.45 -7.10
C LYS A 42 11.09 2.16 -6.33
N LEU A 43 10.33 1.13 -6.71
CA LEU A 43 10.26 -0.11 -5.97
C LEU A 43 11.20 -1.15 -6.59
N PRO A 44 11.94 -1.92 -5.79
CA PRO A 44 12.80 -3.00 -6.27
C PRO A 44 11.95 -4.24 -6.64
N LEU A 45 10.93 -4.06 -7.48
CA LEU A 45 9.97 -5.08 -7.87
C LEU A 45 10.04 -5.31 -9.38
N SER A 46 9.88 -6.57 -9.80
CA SER A 46 9.64 -6.87 -11.21
C SER A 46 8.33 -6.22 -11.67
N PRO A 47 8.16 -5.90 -12.97
CA PRO A 47 6.90 -5.41 -13.51
C PRO A 47 5.72 -6.31 -13.14
N GLU A 48 5.89 -7.63 -13.27
CA GLU A 48 4.84 -8.61 -12.98
C GLU A 48 4.43 -8.58 -11.50
N THR A 49 5.40 -8.62 -10.58
CA THR A 49 5.15 -8.54 -9.14
C THR A 49 4.44 -7.24 -8.79
N PHE A 50 4.87 -6.12 -9.36
CA PHE A 50 4.25 -4.82 -9.15
C PHE A 50 2.77 -4.82 -9.57
N TYR A 51 2.44 -5.33 -10.76
CA TYR A 51 1.05 -5.35 -11.22
C TYR A 51 0.17 -6.30 -10.40
N LYS A 52 0.70 -7.45 -9.95
CA LYS A 52 -0.01 -8.37 -9.04
C LYS A 52 -0.29 -7.70 -7.69
N ALA A 53 0.72 -7.10 -7.07
CA ALA A 53 0.59 -6.41 -5.79
C ALA A 53 -0.38 -5.22 -5.87
N ARG A 54 -0.27 -4.40 -6.92
CA ARG A 54 -1.19 -3.28 -7.19
C ARG A 54 -2.63 -3.80 -7.27
N LYS A 55 -2.88 -4.87 -8.02
CA LYS A 55 -4.23 -5.44 -8.16
C LYS A 55 -4.79 -5.91 -6.82
N VAL A 56 -4.00 -6.62 -6.00
CA VAL A 56 -4.41 -7.02 -4.65
C VAL A 56 -4.82 -5.81 -3.81
N LEU A 57 -4.08 -4.71 -3.89
CA LEU A 57 -4.39 -3.47 -3.17
C LEU A 57 -5.67 -2.78 -3.69
N GLU A 58 -5.90 -2.77 -5.00
CA GLU A 58 -7.13 -2.26 -5.62
C GLU A 58 -8.35 -3.09 -5.21
N ASP A 59 -8.26 -4.42 -5.34
CA ASP A 59 -9.33 -5.36 -5.00
C ASP A 59 -9.73 -5.27 -3.51
N ASN A 60 -8.79 -4.87 -2.65
CA ASN A 60 -9.02 -4.68 -1.22
C ASN A 60 -9.39 -3.24 -0.81
N ASN A 61 -9.56 -2.34 -1.79
CA ASN A 61 -9.86 -0.92 -1.59
C ASN A 61 -8.85 -0.21 -0.67
N LEU A 62 -7.56 -0.51 -0.85
CA LEU A 62 -6.46 0.10 -0.09
C LEU A 62 -5.79 1.24 -0.87
N ILE A 63 -5.85 1.18 -2.21
CA ILE A 63 -5.40 2.24 -3.10
C ILE A 63 -6.49 2.57 -4.11
N GLU A 64 -6.46 3.80 -4.62
CA GLU A 64 -7.40 4.26 -5.64
C GLU A 64 -6.72 5.20 -6.64
N LEU A 65 -7.28 5.26 -7.85
CA LEU A 65 -6.89 6.24 -8.86
C LEU A 65 -7.56 7.57 -8.59
N VAL A 66 -6.77 8.64 -8.54
CA VAL A 66 -7.30 10.00 -8.42
C VAL A 66 -7.92 10.40 -9.75
N SER A 67 -9.25 10.48 -9.78
CA SER A 67 -9.97 10.99 -10.94
C SER A 67 -9.83 12.51 -11.00
N SER A 68 -9.04 13.01 -11.94
CA SER A 68 -9.01 14.43 -12.27
C SER A 68 -9.39 14.63 -13.73
N LYS A 69 -10.34 15.54 -13.98
CA LYS A 69 -10.76 15.92 -15.35
C LYS A 69 -9.62 16.53 -16.17
N SER A 70 -8.56 17.02 -15.52
CA SER A 70 -7.45 17.73 -16.18
C SER A 70 -6.22 16.85 -16.48
N ARG A 71 -6.11 15.64 -15.90
CA ARG A 71 -4.90 14.82 -16.04
C ARG A 71 -5.12 13.64 -16.98
N LYS A 72 -4.32 13.57 -18.04
CA LYS A 72 -4.28 12.43 -18.98
C LYS A 72 -3.86 11.12 -18.30
N THR A 73 -3.04 11.22 -17.24
CA THR A 73 -2.60 10.09 -16.42
C THR A 73 -3.06 10.27 -14.97
N LYS A 74 -3.73 9.25 -14.43
CA LYS A 74 -4.28 9.27 -13.07
C LYS A 74 -3.24 8.70 -12.09
N PRO A 75 -2.84 9.44 -11.04
CA PRO A 75 -1.98 8.90 -10.01
C PRO A 75 -2.77 7.99 -9.07
N TYR A 76 -2.06 7.08 -8.40
CA TYR A 76 -2.54 6.31 -7.26
C TYR A 76 -2.35 7.07 -5.97
N ARG A 77 -3.28 6.87 -5.04
CA ARG A 77 -3.16 7.29 -3.63
C ARG A 77 -3.71 6.22 -2.70
N LEU A 78 -3.38 6.33 -1.42
CA LEU A 78 -4.03 5.52 -0.39
C LEU A 78 -5.47 5.97 -0.16
N THR A 79 -6.38 5.01 -0.01
CA THR A 79 -7.71 5.26 0.56
C THR A 79 -7.59 5.50 2.07
N GLU A 80 -8.67 5.92 2.74
CA GLU A 80 -8.68 6.03 4.22
C GLU A 80 -8.33 4.69 4.88
N LYS A 81 -8.84 3.58 4.34
CA LYS A 81 -8.49 2.23 4.80
C LYS A 81 -7.00 1.92 4.55
N GLY A 82 -6.47 2.29 3.39
CA GLY A 82 -5.06 2.14 3.05
C GLY A 82 -4.13 2.91 3.98
N LYS A 83 -4.51 4.14 4.37
CA LYS A 83 -3.74 4.98 5.30
C LYS A 83 -3.59 4.34 6.67
N VAL A 84 -4.64 3.71 7.20
CA VAL A 84 -4.58 3.01 8.49
C VAL A 84 -3.58 1.85 8.41
N VAL A 85 -3.69 1.01 7.38
CA VAL A 85 -2.77 -0.13 7.19
C VAL A 85 -1.33 0.33 6.98
N ALA A 86 -1.12 1.34 6.14
CA ALA A 86 0.22 1.82 5.83
C ALA A 86 0.91 2.49 7.02
N ARG A 87 0.14 3.11 7.93
CA ARG A 87 0.68 3.63 9.20
C ARG A 87 1.24 2.51 10.08
N GLU A 88 0.53 1.39 10.19
CA GLU A 88 1.02 0.23 10.96
C GLU A 88 2.31 -0.34 10.33
N ILE A 89 2.36 -0.42 9.00
CA ILE A 89 3.58 -0.85 8.27
C ILE A 89 4.74 0.11 8.53
N ASP A 90 4.50 1.43 8.51
CA ASP A 90 5.53 2.43 8.78
C ASP A 90 6.06 2.33 10.22
N HIS A 91 5.19 2.15 11.21
CA HIS A 91 5.58 1.90 12.60
C HIS A 91 6.47 0.67 12.74
N LEU A 92 6.09 -0.45 12.12
CA LEU A 92 6.90 -1.68 12.11
C LEU A 92 8.27 -1.46 11.44
N THR A 93 8.29 -0.71 10.33
CA THR A 93 9.52 -0.42 9.58
C THR A 93 10.49 0.43 10.40
N ARG A 94 9.98 1.42 11.16
CA ARG A 94 10.82 2.25 12.06
C ARG A 94 11.38 1.43 13.21
N PHE A 95 10.55 0.61 13.85
CA PHE A 95 10.98 -0.26 14.94
C PHE A 95 12.13 -1.19 14.54
N ILE A 96 12.09 -1.74 13.32
CA ILE A 96 13.17 -2.60 12.80
C ILE A 96 14.46 -1.82 12.55
N ARG A 97 14.38 -0.55 12.12
CA ARG A 97 15.55 0.29 11.83
C ARG A 97 16.25 0.84 13.08
N GLU A 98 15.53 0.93 14.18
CA GLU A 98 16.04 1.42 15.47
C GLU A 98 16.72 0.31 16.30
N ARG A 99 16.77 -0.93 15.79
CA ARG A 99 17.51 -2.07 16.34
C ARG A 99 18.79 -2.32 15.56
#